data_AF-A0A2D4XM97-F1
#
_entry.id   AF-A0A2D4XM97-F1
#
_cell.length_a   1.000
_cell.length_b   1.000
_cell.length_c   1.000
_cell.angle_alpha   90.00
_cell.angle_beta   90.00
_cell.angle_gamma   90.00
#
_symmetry.space_group_name_H-M   'P 1'
#
loop_
_entity.id
_entity.type
_entity.pdbx_description
1 polymer ?
#
loop_
_entity_poly.entity_id
_entity_poly.type
_entity_poly.pdbx_seq_one_letter_code
_entity_poly.pdbx_strand_id
1 'polypeptide(L)'
;MAKSQQTYSKKEKEKAKLKKREEKQKKKEARKAEKTPGIDFVYVDHNGNLTDTPPDPSLKPEIEAEDIVLGIPPKEEGEREAFDPVRKGTVSFYDSSKGFGFIIDDENNEKYFTHVSGIIDEISENDSVSFELEKGQRGMNAVKVTKN
;
A
#
# COMPACT_ATOMS: atom_id res chain seq x y z
N MET A 1 -27.34 42.85 71.95
CA MET A 1 -26.30 42.84 70.90
C MET A 1 -26.99 42.91 69.54
N ALA A 2 -26.84 44.01 68.81
CA ALA A 2 -27.59 44.25 67.57
C ALA A 2 -26.97 43.45 66.38
N LYS A 3 -27.74 42.52 65.80
CA LYS A 3 -27.39 41.87 64.53
C LYS A 3 -27.46 42.91 63.42
N SER A 4 -26.35 43.18 62.75
CA SER A 4 -26.33 44.05 61.57
C SER A 4 -27.20 43.45 60.45
N GLN A 5 -28.30 44.12 60.09
CA GLN A 5 -29.13 43.73 58.94
C GLN A 5 -28.34 43.99 57.66
N GLN A 6 -27.79 42.93 57.05
CA GLN A 6 -27.16 43.03 55.74
C GLN A 6 -28.23 43.16 54.65
N THR A 7 -28.00 44.05 53.67
CA THR A 7 -28.91 44.23 52.54
C THR A 7 -28.95 42.98 51.65
N TYR A 8 -30.13 42.64 51.15
CA TYR A 8 -30.40 41.44 50.34
C TYR A 8 -29.40 41.27 49.18
N SER A 9 -29.11 42.35 48.45
CA SER A 9 -28.17 42.34 47.32
C SER A 9 -26.71 42.01 47.71
N LYS A 10 -26.28 42.30 48.94
CA LYS A 10 -24.94 41.93 49.43
C LYS A 10 -24.86 40.42 49.68
N LYS A 11 -25.91 39.84 50.30
CA LYS A 11 -26.02 38.41 50.58
C LYS A 11 -26.08 37.57 49.30
N GLU A 12 -26.77 38.06 48.26
CA GLU A 12 -26.81 37.39 46.96
C GLU A 12 -25.44 37.39 46.25
N LYS A 13 -24.71 38.51 46.28
CA LYS A 13 -23.35 38.60 45.70
C LYS A 13 -22.36 37.69 46.42
N GLU A 14 -22.43 37.59 47.74
CA GLU A 14 -21.59 36.65 48.50
C GLU A 14 -21.93 35.19 48.19
N LYS A 15 -23.22 34.85 48.12
CA LYS A 15 -23.68 33.51 47.74
C LYS A 15 -23.22 33.12 46.33
N ALA A 16 -23.24 34.06 45.37
CA ALA A 16 -22.73 33.83 44.01
C ALA A 16 -21.21 33.61 43.98
N LYS A 17 -20.43 34.37 44.77
CA LYS A 17 -18.98 34.19 44.89
C LYS A 17 -18.62 32.85 45.54
N LEU A 18 -19.34 32.45 46.59
CA LEU A 18 -19.15 31.16 47.26
C LEU A 18 -19.44 30.00 46.30
N LYS A 19 -20.58 30.04 45.60
CA LYS A 19 -20.90 29.04 44.57
C LYS A 19 -19.83 28.94 43.48
N LYS A 20 -19.34 30.08 42.96
CA LYS A 20 -18.28 30.10 41.94
C LYS A 20 -16.95 29.55 42.48
N ARG A 21 -16.66 29.73 43.76
CA ARG A 21 -15.46 29.18 44.42
C ARG A 21 -15.58 27.67 44.61
N GLU A 22 -16.74 27.20 45.08
CA GLU A 22 -17.05 25.77 45.22
C GLU A 22 -17.03 25.05 43.88
N GLU A 23 -17.62 25.63 42.83
CA GLU A 23 -17.60 25.07 41.48
C GLU A 23 -16.17 24.97 40.93
N LYS A 24 -15.35 26.02 41.13
CA LYS A 24 -13.92 25.98 40.76
C LYS A 24 -13.14 24.93 41.57
N GLN A 25 -13.45 24.76 42.86
CA GLN A 25 -12.82 23.74 43.70
C GLN A 25 -13.22 22.34 43.26
N LYS A 26 -14.51 22.07 43.06
CA LYS A 26 -15.00 20.79 42.55
C LYS A 26 -14.42 20.46 41.17
N LYS A 27 -14.34 21.45 40.27
CA LYS A 27 -13.68 21.28 38.96
C LYS A 27 -12.18 21.00 39.08
N LYS A 28 -11.50 21.61 40.06
CA LYS A 28 -10.09 21.35 40.33
C LYS A 28 -9.87 19.97 40.96
N GLU A 29 -10.76 19.54 41.86
CA GLU A 29 -10.73 18.24 42.51
C GLU A 29 -11.05 17.11 41.53
N ALA A 30 -12.04 17.28 40.66
CA ALA A 30 -12.31 16.36 39.55
C ALA A 30 -11.09 16.23 38.63
N ARG A 31 -10.52 17.36 38.18
CA ARG A 31 -9.25 17.35 37.41
C ARG A 31 -8.07 16.76 38.15
N LYS A 32 -8.08 16.73 39.49
CA LYS A 32 -6.99 16.17 40.31
C LYS A 32 -7.22 14.68 40.57
N ALA A 33 -8.47 14.24 40.70
CA ALA A 33 -8.84 12.83 40.86
C ALA A 33 -8.70 12.06 39.53
N GLU A 34 -9.00 12.71 38.40
CA GLU A 34 -8.75 12.18 37.05
C GLU A 34 -7.29 12.29 36.62
N LYS A 35 -6.46 13.02 37.37
CA LYS A 35 -5.03 13.09 37.10
C LYS A 35 -4.42 11.77 37.56
N THR A 36 -4.29 10.83 36.62
CA THR A 36 -3.39 9.70 36.79
C THR A 36 -1.97 10.24 37.08
N PRO A 37 -1.21 9.62 37.99
CA PRO A 37 0.21 9.94 38.12
C PRO A 37 0.83 9.78 36.73
N GLY A 38 1.67 10.73 36.31
CA GLY A 38 2.35 10.62 35.03
C GLY A 38 3.03 9.26 34.95
N ILE A 39 2.64 8.46 33.97
CA ILE A 39 3.14 7.12 33.78
C ILE A 39 4.49 7.26 33.08
N ASP A 40 5.60 7.02 33.80
CA ASP A 40 6.95 7.09 33.23
C ASP A 40 7.18 6.00 32.16
N PHE A 41 6.39 4.91 32.19
CA PHE A 41 6.48 3.80 31.24
C PHE A 41 5.10 3.24 30.88
N VAL A 42 4.75 3.31 29.60
CA VAL A 42 3.52 2.74 29.04
C VAL A 42 3.85 1.41 28.39
N TYR A 43 3.10 0.35 28.73
CA TYR A 43 3.29 -0.97 28.14
C TYR A 43 2.39 -1.16 26.92
N VAL A 44 2.80 -2.02 25.99
CA VAL A 44 2.03 -2.36 24.79
C VAL A 44 1.44 -3.74 24.99
N ASP A 45 0.12 -3.87 24.85
CA ASP A 45 -0.54 -5.16 24.88
C ASP A 45 -0.31 -5.94 23.56
N HIS A 46 -0.75 -7.20 23.52
CA HIS A 46 -0.64 -8.09 22.35
C HIS A 46 -1.42 -7.58 21.12
N ASN A 47 -2.33 -6.62 21.29
CA ASN A 47 -3.13 -6.02 20.23
C ASN A 47 -2.64 -4.61 19.85
N GLY A 48 -1.49 -4.17 20.39
CA GLY A 48 -0.89 -2.87 20.09
C GLY A 48 -1.49 -1.69 20.86
N ASN A 49 -2.34 -1.92 21.86
CA ASN A 49 -2.88 -0.87 22.72
C ASN A 49 -1.94 -0.53 23.86
N LEU A 50 -1.93 0.76 24.20
CA LEU A 50 -1.20 1.30 25.33
C LEU A 50 -1.92 0.96 26.64
N THR A 51 -1.26 0.22 27.53
CA THR A 51 -1.80 -0.18 28.83
C THR A 51 -0.81 0.17 29.96
N ASP A 52 -1.36 0.48 31.13
CA ASP A 52 -0.57 0.85 32.31
C ASP A 52 -0.04 -0.38 33.09
N THR A 53 -0.51 -1.58 32.71
CA THR A 53 -0.17 -2.84 33.38
C THR A 53 0.85 -3.60 32.55
N PRO A 54 1.97 -4.07 33.14
CA PRO A 54 2.96 -4.85 32.40
C PRO A 54 2.32 -6.13 31.85
N PRO A 55 2.61 -6.51 30.58
CA PRO A 55 2.02 -7.68 29.97
C PRO A 55 2.53 -8.94 30.67
N ASP A 56 1.60 -9.78 31.12
CA ASP A 56 1.93 -11.05 31.76
C ASP A 56 2.71 -11.94 30.78
N PRO A 57 3.86 -12.51 31.19
CA PRO A 57 4.73 -13.27 30.31
C PRO A 57 4.08 -14.54 29.76
N SER A 58 3.04 -15.05 30.43
CA SER A 58 2.27 -16.23 30.02
C SER A 58 1.29 -15.98 28.86
N LEU A 59 1.02 -14.71 28.52
CA LEU A 59 0.13 -14.34 27.40
C LEU A 59 0.90 -14.07 26.10
N LYS A 60 2.21 -14.32 26.08
CA LYS A 60 3.01 -14.18 24.86
C LYS A 60 2.65 -15.32 23.91
N PRO A 61 2.41 -15.05 22.61
CA PRO A 61 2.24 -16.12 21.64
C PRO A 61 3.54 -16.91 21.55
N GLU A 62 3.45 -18.22 21.79
CA GLU A 62 4.54 -19.15 21.49
C GLU A 62 4.60 -19.29 19.97
N ILE A 63 5.59 -18.64 19.35
CA ILE A 63 5.84 -18.74 17.92
C ILE A 63 6.85 -19.87 17.74
N GLU A 64 6.43 -20.94 17.08
CA GLU A 64 7.34 -22.03 16.71
C GLU A 64 8.36 -21.52 15.70
N ALA A 65 9.63 -21.89 15.88
CA ALA A 65 10.71 -21.38 15.02
C ALA A 65 10.53 -21.77 13.54
N GLU A 66 9.72 -22.78 13.26
CA GLU A 66 9.39 -23.28 11.92
C GLU A 66 8.46 -22.34 11.14
N ASP A 67 7.61 -21.58 11.83
CA ASP A 67 6.67 -20.62 11.22
C ASP A 67 7.31 -19.28 10.85
N ILE A 68 8.52 -19.00 11.36
CA ILE A 68 9.25 -17.77 11.06
C ILE A 68 9.89 -17.92 9.68
N VAL A 69 9.15 -17.53 8.65
CA VAL A 69 9.64 -17.50 7.27
C VAL A 69 10.69 -16.38 7.12
N LEU A 70 11.97 -16.72 7.30
CA LEU A 70 13.12 -15.80 7.21
C LEU A 70 13.51 -15.43 5.76
N GLY A 71 12.75 -15.86 4.74
CA GLY A 71 13.08 -15.67 3.33
C GLY A 71 11.85 -15.45 2.45
N ILE A 72 12.05 -14.95 1.24
CA ILE A 72 10.97 -14.89 0.24
C ILE A 72 10.56 -16.34 -0.05
N PRO A 73 9.29 -16.73 0.13
CA PRO A 73 8.84 -18.07 -0.19
C PRO A 73 9.19 -18.39 -1.65
N PRO A 74 9.76 -19.56 -1.95
CA PRO A 74 10.03 -19.94 -3.34
C PRO A 74 8.72 -19.91 -4.11
N LYS A 75 8.66 -19.10 -5.18
CA LYS A 75 7.48 -18.96 -6.03
C LYS A 75 7.08 -20.34 -6.52
N GLU A 76 5.86 -20.79 -6.18
CA GLU A 76 5.32 -22.05 -6.67
C GLU A 76 5.33 -22.05 -8.21
N GLU A 77 5.82 -23.14 -8.80
CA GLU A 77 6.07 -23.24 -10.25
C GLU A 77 4.79 -23.07 -11.11
N GLY A 78 3.61 -23.07 -10.49
CA GLY A 78 2.31 -22.85 -11.12
C GLY A 78 1.98 -21.40 -11.49
N GLU A 79 2.64 -20.39 -10.89
CA GLU A 79 2.43 -18.97 -11.26
C GLU A 79 3.41 -18.45 -12.32
N ARG A 80 4.24 -19.34 -12.88
CA ARG A 80 4.79 -19.11 -14.21
C ARG A 80 3.76 -19.63 -15.19
N GLU A 81 2.59 -18.98 -15.23
CA GLU A 81 1.74 -19.08 -16.41
C GLU A 81 2.66 -18.83 -17.59
N ALA A 82 2.80 -19.85 -18.44
CA ALA A 82 3.64 -19.78 -19.61
C ALA A 82 3.19 -18.53 -20.36
N PHE A 83 4.00 -17.47 -20.29
CA PHE A 83 3.82 -16.32 -21.13
C PHE A 83 4.01 -16.87 -22.52
N ASP A 84 2.91 -17.20 -23.20
CA ASP A 84 2.95 -17.71 -24.56
C ASP A 84 3.79 -16.70 -25.33
N PRO A 85 5.03 -17.05 -25.71
CA PRO A 85 5.94 -16.06 -26.26
C PRO A 85 5.45 -15.61 -27.64
N VAL A 86 4.54 -16.39 -28.24
CA VAL A 86 4.01 -16.20 -29.58
C VAL A 86 2.80 -15.27 -29.56
N ARG A 87 3.00 -14.08 -30.10
CA ARG A 87 1.97 -13.08 -30.38
C ARG A 87 1.57 -13.12 -31.85
N LYS A 88 0.40 -12.55 -32.16
CA LYS A 88 -0.11 -12.42 -33.52
C LYS A 88 -0.15 -10.95 -33.92
N GLY A 89 0.08 -10.70 -35.19
CA GLY A 89 -0.01 -9.35 -35.72
C GLY A 89 0.03 -9.30 -37.24
N THR A 90 -0.01 -8.09 -37.75
CA THR A 90 -0.03 -7.82 -39.20
C THR A 90 1.19 -7.01 -39.61
N VAL A 91 1.84 -7.40 -40.70
CA VAL A 91 3.01 -6.71 -41.25
C VAL A 91 2.55 -5.37 -41.85
N SER A 92 2.97 -4.25 -41.26
CA SER A 92 2.63 -2.91 -41.75
C SER A 92 3.52 -2.46 -42.91
N PHE A 93 4.80 -2.83 -42.87
CA PHE A 93 5.78 -2.42 -43.87
C PHE A 93 6.94 -3.40 -43.85
N TYR A 94 7.40 -3.84 -45.02
CA TYR A 94 8.58 -4.69 -45.13
C TYR A 94 9.34 -4.36 -46.42
N ASP A 95 10.61 -3.99 -46.28
CA ASP A 95 11.51 -3.73 -47.40
C ASP A 95 12.44 -4.92 -47.58
N SER A 96 12.14 -5.80 -48.54
CA SER A 96 12.96 -6.97 -48.86
C SER A 96 14.38 -6.61 -49.33
N SER A 97 14.59 -5.41 -49.87
CA SER A 97 15.92 -4.97 -50.33
C SER A 97 16.82 -4.56 -49.17
N LYS A 98 16.23 -3.97 -48.12
CA LYS A 98 16.97 -3.54 -46.91
C LYS A 98 16.87 -4.53 -45.75
N GLY A 99 15.96 -5.50 -45.81
CA GLY A 99 15.82 -6.57 -44.83
C GLY A 99 15.27 -6.12 -43.48
N PHE A 100 14.41 -5.10 -43.45
CA PHE A 100 13.73 -4.65 -42.23
C PHE A 100 12.25 -4.35 -42.46
N GLY A 101 11.48 -4.39 -41.39
CA GLY A 101 10.07 -4.06 -41.43
C GLY A 101 9.49 -3.72 -40.07
N PHE A 102 8.17 -3.58 -40.04
CA PHE A 102 7.38 -3.34 -38.83
C PHE A 102 6.14 -4.24 -38.81
N ILE A 103 5.87 -4.83 -37.66
CA ILE A 103 4.68 -5.64 -37.39
C ILE A 103 3.84 -4.89 -36.37
N ILE A 104 2.54 -4.80 -36.62
CA ILE A 104 1.56 -4.27 -35.66
C ILE A 104 0.98 -5.45 -34.91
N ASP A 105 1.06 -5.42 -33.58
CA ASP A 105 0.44 -6.42 -32.70
C ASP A 105 -1.08 -6.21 -32.65
N ASP A 106 -1.85 -7.29 -32.77
CA ASP A 106 -3.31 -7.23 -32.76
C ASP A 106 -3.86 -6.85 -31.37
N GLU A 107 -3.13 -7.19 -30.29
CA GLU A 107 -3.56 -6.89 -28.92
C GLU A 107 -3.25 -5.45 -28.51
N ASN A 108 -1.99 -5.05 -28.67
CA ASN A 108 -1.50 -3.75 -28.20
C ASN A 108 -1.57 -2.65 -29.26
N ASN A 109 -1.79 -2.98 -30.54
CA ASN A 109 -1.70 -2.04 -31.67
C ASN A 109 -0.35 -1.27 -31.74
N GLU A 110 0.67 -1.75 -31.04
CA GLU A 110 2.01 -1.20 -31.05
C GLU A 110 2.80 -1.75 -32.25
N LYS A 111 3.74 -0.94 -32.75
CA LYS A 111 4.61 -1.32 -33.86
C LYS A 111 5.91 -1.89 -33.30
N TYR A 112 6.17 -3.15 -33.61
CA TYR A 112 7.41 -3.81 -33.32
C TYR A 112 8.31 -3.87 -34.54
N PHE A 113 9.59 -3.65 -34.32
CA PHE A 113 10.61 -3.75 -35.36
C PHE A 113 10.84 -5.22 -35.72
N THR A 114 11.08 -5.53 -36.98
CA THR A 114 11.54 -6.86 -37.44
C THR A 114 12.72 -6.73 -38.39
N HIS A 115 13.64 -7.68 -38.32
CA HIS A 115 14.84 -7.76 -39.15
C HIS A 115 14.89 -9.12 -39.86
N VAL A 116 15.50 -9.18 -41.03
CA VAL A 116 15.64 -10.40 -41.85
C VAL A 116 16.21 -11.60 -41.08
N SER A 117 17.04 -11.36 -40.06
CA SER A 117 17.60 -12.41 -39.20
C SER A 117 16.57 -13.10 -38.29
N GLY A 118 15.44 -12.45 -38.02
CA GLY A 118 14.37 -12.96 -37.17
C GLY A 118 13.19 -13.55 -37.95
N ILE A 119 13.26 -13.55 -39.28
CA ILE A 119 12.20 -14.01 -40.17
C ILE A 119 12.51 -15.45 -40.60
N ILE A 120 11.56 -16.36 -40.37
CA ILE A 120 11.69 -17.78 -40.74
C ILE A 120 11.07 -18.01 -42.13
N ASP A 121 9.86 -17.48 -42.33
CA ASP A 121 9.13 -17.54 -43.60
C ASP A 121 9.18 -16.21 -44.34
N GLU A 122 9.15 -16.23 -45.68
CA GLU A 122 9.12 -15.00 -46.46
C GLU A 122 7.79 -14.24 -46.21
N ILE A 123 7.91 -13.00 -45.69
CA ILE A 123 6.76 -12.13 -45.37
C ILE A 123 6.63 -11.00 -46.40
N SER A 124 5.40 -10.59 -46.65
CA SER A 124 5.06 -9.43 -47.48
C SER A 124 4.20 -8.42 -46.73
N GLU A 125 4.03 -7.22 -47.29
CA GLU A 125 3.18 -6.18 -46.69
C GLU A 125 1.73 -6.67 -46.55
N ASN A 126 1.12 -6.39 -45.39
CA ASN A 126 -0.24 -6.81 -44.99
C ASN A 126 -0.42 -8.30 -44.68
N ASP A 127 0.65 -9.10 -44.61
CA ASP A 127 0.53 -10.49 -44.15
C ASP A 127 0.26 -10.58 -42.64
N SER A 128 -0.58 -11.55 -42.26
CA SER A 128 -0.77 -11.93 -40.85
C SER A 128 0.32 -12.91 -40.43
N VAL A 129 0.98 -12.60 -39.32
CA VAL A 129 2.17 -13.32 -38.86
C VAL A 129 2.07 -13.65 -37.38
N SER A 130 2.76 -14.70 -36.97
CA SER A 130 3.01 -14.99 -35.56
C SER A 130 4.49 -14.74 -35.24
N PHE A 131 4.76 -14.09 -34.11
CA PHE A 131 6.10 -13.64 -33.75
C PHE A 131 6.31 -13.63 -32.24
N GLU A 132 7.56 -13.75 -31.80
CA GLU A 132 7.95 -13.60 -30.41
C GLU A 132 8.57 -12.22 -30.15
N LEU A 133 8.39 -11.67 -28.95
CA LEU A 133 8.99 -10.38 -28.56
C LEU A 133 10.28 -10.57 -27.78
N GLU A 134 11.35 -9.96 -28.27
CA GLU A 134 12.66 -9.94 -27.62
C GLU A 134 13.12 -8.50 -27.36
N LYS A 135 13.80 -8.26 -26.22
CA LYS A 135 14.38 -6.94 -25.92
C LYS A 135 15.68 -6.75 -26.71
N GLY A 136 15.62 -5.93 -27.76
CA GLY A 136 16.78 -5.52 -28.54
C GLY A 136 17.41 -4.21 -28.07
N GLN A 137 18.50 -3.81 -28.73
CA GLN A 137 19.24 -2.57 -28.42
C GLN A 137 18.43 -1.28 -28.66
N ARG A 138 17.40 -1.34 -29.53
CA ARG A 138 16.59 -0.18 -29.94
C ARG A 138 15.11 -0.28 -29.52
N GLY A 139 14.78 -1.22 -28.63
CA GLY A 139 13.42 -1.48 -28.18
C GLY A 139 13.01 -2.94 -28.34
N MET A 140 11.71 -3.21 -28.29
CA MET A 140 11.15 -4.54 -28.52
C MET A 140 11.28 -4.92 -30.01
N ASN A 141 11.86 -6.09 -30.26
CA ASN A 141 12.07 -6.67 -31.58
C ASN A 141 11.22 -7.92 -31.73
N ALA A 142 10.64 -8.11 -32.92
CA ALA A 142 9.95 -9.34 -33.28
C ALA A 142 10.96 -10.35 -33.82
N VAL A 143 11.00 -11.54 -33.21
CA VAL A 143 11.85 -12.66 -33.59
C VAL A 143 11.02 -13.91 -33.86
N LYS A 144 11.58 -14.85 -34.62
CA LYS A 144 10.88 -16.07 -35.11
C LYS A 144 9.54 -15.76 -35.78
N VAL A 145 9.55 -14.79 -36.69
CA VAL A 145 8.36 -14.43 -37.46
C VAL A 145 8.02 -15.55 -38.43
N THR A 146 6.82 -16.11 -38.31
CA THR A 146 6.25 -17.11 -39.21
C THR A 146 4.97 -16.57 -39.82
N LYS A 147 4.70 -16.96 -41.07
CA LYS A 147 3.46 -16.56 -41.74
C LYS A 147 2.32 -17.49 -41.29
N ASN A 148 1.21 -16.90 -40.85
CA ASN A 148 -0.01 -17.67 -40.50
C ASN A 148 -0.82 -18.06 -41.74
#